data_AF-A0A8I0WBB0-F1
#
_entry.id   AF-A0A8I0WBB0-F1
#
_cell.length_a   1.000
_cell.length_b   1.000
_cell.length_c   1.000
_cell.angle_alpha   90.00
_cell.angle_beta   90.00
_cell.angle_gamma   90.00
#
_symmetry.space_group_name_H-M   'P 1'
#
loop_
_entity.id
_entity.type
_entity.pdbx_description
1 polymer ?
#
loop_
_entity_poly.entity_id
_entity_poly.type
_entity_poly.pdbx_seq_one_letter_code
_entity_poly.pdbx_strand_id
1 'polypeptide(L)'
;MIWMIISGLIVGLLLGFVMQRTRFCLTGGFRDMYVQKNNKMFYALLVAITVQSIGLLVLTGFDVLTVSYQTFPVIGTIIGSFVFGIGIVLAGGCATGTWYRAGEGLIGSWVALIMYALSATITKAGILLPLMNKINKPTNVNASMSQTTGIPSWILVIILTAVTLFLVIRTLRKPKPKIAVPKLKQRYSGIRHYLFEKRYHPFVAGIIVG
;
A
#
# COMPACT_ATOMS: atom_id res chain seq x y z
N MET A 1 25.09 -4.86 10.28
CA MET A 1 23.79 -5.16 10.94
C MET A 1 23.20 -3.96 11.68
N ILE A 2 23.92 -3.32 12.61
CA ILE A 2 23.39 -2.17 13.39
C ILE A 2 22.90 -1.02 12.51
N TRP A 3 23.64 -0.64 11.47
CA TRP A 3 23.23 0.42 10.55
C TRP A 3 21.90 0.13 9.84
N MET A 4 21.69 -1.13 9.41
CA MET A 4 20.43 -1.56 8.77
C MET A 4 19.23 -1.52 9.72
N ILE A 5 19.45 -1.87 11.00
CA ILE A 5 18.39 -1.83 12.01
C ILE A 5 17.98 -0.38 12.29
N ILE A 6 18.97 0.52 12.45
CA ILE A 6 18.73 1.94 12.71
C ILE A 6 18.02 2.59 11.52
N SER A 7 18.50 2.35 10.28
CA SER A 7 17.85 2.88 9.09
C SER A 7 16.42 2.36 8.93
N GLY A 8 16.19 1.07 9.19
CA GLY A 8 14.86 0.47 9.13
C GLY A 8 13.89 1.06 10.17
N LEU A 9 14.38 1.32 11.38
CA LEU A 9 13.57 1.91 12.45
C LEU A 9 13.18 3.36 12.12
N ILE A 10 14.13 4.15 11.61
CA ILE A 10 13.86 5.54 11.19
C ILE A 10 12.83 5.59 10.05
N VAL A 11 13.03 4.77 9.01
CA VAL A 11 12.11 4.71 7.86
C VAL A 11 10.73 4.20 8.30
N GLY A 12 10.68 3.17 9.13
CA GLY A 12 9.43 2.61 9.66
C GLY A 12 8.65 3.61 10.51
N LEU A 13 9.33 4.39 11.35
CA LEU A 13 8.71 5.41 12.19
C LEU A 13 8.14 6.55 11.33
N LEU A 14 8.91 7.03 10.34
CA LEU A 14 8.44 8.05 9.40
C LEU A 14 7.24 7.58 8.57
N LEU A 15 7.31 6.37 8.01
CA LEU A 15 6.23 5.79 7.21
C LEU A 15 4.99 5.53 8.06
N GLY A 16 5.15 4.97 9.26
CA GLY A 16 4.07 4.74 10.21
C GLY A 16 3.36 6.04 10.60
N PHE A 17 4.12 7.10 10.88
CA PHE A 17 3.58 8.43 11.17
C PHE A 17 2.74 8.96 9.99
N VAL A 18 3.26 8.88 8.77
CA VAL A 18 2.53 9.34 7.57
C VAL A 18 1.26 8.52 7.33
N MET A 19 1.32 7.19 7.47
CA MET A 19 0.17 6.31 7.28
C MET A 19 -0.92 6.54 8.33
N GLN A 20 -0.54 6.74 9.60
CA GLN A 20 -1.49 7.02 10.68
C GLN A 20 -2.26 8.33 10.41
N ARG A 21 -1.55 9.38 10.00
CA ARG A 21 -2.15 10.70 9.75
C ARG A 21 -3.05 10.72 8.53
N THR A 22 -2.71 9.92 7.53
CA THR A 22 -3.42 9.88 6.25
C THR A 22 -4.53 8.82 6.24
N ARG A 23 -4.56 7.93 7.24
CA ARG A 23 -5.47 6.76 7.34
C ARG A 23 -5.46 5.94 6.05
N PHE A 24 -4.25 5.62 5.58
CA PHE A 24 -4.04 4.94 4.31
C PHE A 24 -4.52 3.48 4.38
N CYS A 25 -5.73 3.23 3.88
CA CYS A 25 -6.37 1.93 3.91
C CYS A 25 -6.82 1.52 2.51
N LEU A 26 -6.17 0.50 1.93
CA LEU A 26 -6.49 -0.03 0.60
C LEU A 26 -7.97 -0.45 0.50
N THR A 27 -8.41 -1.31 1.43
CA THR A 27 -9.79 -1.81 1.48
C THR A 27 -10.81 -0.68 1.68
N GLY A 28 -10.44 0.33 2.49
CA GLY A 28 -11.24 1.54 2.69
C GLY A 28 -11.39 2.33 1.40
N GLY A 29 -10.33 2.46 0.59
CA GLY A 29 -10.38 3.14 -0.70
C GLY A 29 -11.35 2.49 -1.70
N PHE A 30 -11.33 1.16 -1.80
CA PHE A 30 -12.29 0.42 -2.63
C PHE A 30 -13.73 0.55 -2.12
N ARG A 31 -13.93 0.47 -0.79
CA ARG A 31 -15.24 0.64 -0.17
C ARG A 31 -15.80 2.05 -0.37
N ASP A 32 -14.98 3.09 -0.19
CA ASP A 32 -15.40 4.49 -0.34
C ASP A 32 -15.70 4.84 -1.81
N MET A 33 -15.01 4.20 -2.76
CA MET A 33 -15.31 4.31 -4.20
C MET A 33 -16.71 3.75 -4.51
N TYR A 34 -17.06 2.59 -3.95
CA TYR A 34 -18.35 1.94 -4.22
C TYR A 34 -19.50 2.57 -3.44
N VAL A 35 -19.33 2.80 -2.13
CA VAL A 35 -20.40 3.25 -1.24
C VAL A 35 -20.58 4.77 -1.28
N GLN A 36 -19.49 5.54 -1.15
CA GLN A 36 -19.53 7.00 -1.02
C GLN A 36 -19.29 7.72 -2.34
N LYS A 37 -19.02 6.99 -3.44
CA LYS A 37 -18.56 7.53 -4.74
C LYS A 37 -17.39 8.52 -4.58
N ASN A 38 -16.57 8.32 -3.55
CA ASN A 38 -15.45 9.19 -3.21
C ASN A 38 -14.13 8.51 -3.57
N ASN A 39 -13.63 8.83 -4.75
CA ASN A 39 -12.48 8.14 -5.34
C ASN A 39 -11.12 8.68 -4.85
N LYS A 40 -11.11 9.63 -3.90
CA LYS A 40 -9.88 10.33 -3.47
C LYS A 40 -8.82 9.38 -2.90
N MET A 41 -9.22 8.40 -2.08
CA MET A 41 -8.28 7.43 -1.50
C MET A 41 -7.79 6.41 -2.54
N PHE A 42 -8.64 6.02 -3.49
CA PHE A 42 -8.25 5.14 -4.58
C PHE A 42 -7.22 5.81 -5.50
N TYR A 43 -7.39 7.09 -5.84
CA TYR A 43 -6.37 7.80 -6.62
C TYR A 43 -5.07 8.01 -5.85
N ALA A 44 -5.12 8.21 -4.53
CA ALA A 44 -3.92 8.26 -3.70
C ALA A 44 -3.12 6.95 -3.71
N LEU A 45 -3.81 5.81 -3.73
CA LEU A 45 -3.21 4.50 -3.93
C LEU A 45 -2.48 4.41 -5.27
N LEU A 46 -3.17 4.82 -6.34
CA LEU A 46 -2.63 4.80 -7.69
C LEU A 46 -1.35 5.65 -7.80
N VAL A 47 -1.34 6.82 -7.17
CA VAL A 47 -0.16 7.69 -7.10
C VAL A 47 0.99 7.02 -6.34
N ALA A 48 0.73 6.39 -5.18
CA ALA A 48 1.77 5.67 -4.44
C ALA A 48 2.42 4.58 -5.30
N ILE A 49 1.61 3.78 -5.99
CA ILE A 49 2.11 2.72 -6.88
C ILE A 49 2.96 3.33 -8.01
N THR A 50 2.58 4.49 -8.55
CA THR A 50 3.35 5.12 -9.63
C THR A 50 4.70 5.64 -9.19
N VAL A 51 4.76 6.32 -8.04
CA VAL A 51 6.01 6.86 -7.52
C VAL A 51 6.95 5.72 -7.18
N GLN A 52 6.44 4.67 -6.54
CA GLN A 52 7.22 3.48 -6.22
C GLN A 52 7.72 2.76 -7.49
N SER A 53 6.90 2.69 -8.55
CA SER A 53 7.31 2.10 -9.82
C SER A 53 8.41 2.91 -10.52
N ILE A 54 8.31 4.24 -10.52
CA ILE A 54 9.35 5.13 -11.05
C ILE A 54 10.64 4.99 -10.22
N GLY A 55 10.53 5.00 -8.89
CA GLY A 55 11.66 4.87 -7.98
C GLY A 55 12.43 3.57 -8.21
N LEU A 56 11.71 2.44 -8.32
CA LEU A 56 12.31 1.15 -8.65
C LEU A 56 13.01 1.17 -10.02
N LEU A 57 12.37 1.74 -11.05
CA LEU A 57 12.95 1.85 -12.39
C LEU A 57 14.28 2.60 -12.40
N VAL A 58 14.32 3.74 -11.71
CA VAL A 58 15.50 4.59 -11.58
C VAL A 58 16.61 3.84 -10.82
N LEU A 59 16.30 3.23 -9.68
CA LEU A 59 17.31 2.49 -8.90
C LEU A 59 17.84 1.25 -9.63
N THR A 60 17.02 0.57 -10.43
CA THR A 60 17.49 -0.51 -11.31
C THR A 60 18.34 0.01 -12.47
N GLY A 61 18.06 1.21 -13.00
CA GLY A 61 18.85 1.82 -14.07
C GLY A 61 20.23 2.30 -13.62
N PHE A 62 20.39 2.61 -12.33
CA PHE A 62 21.68 2.95 -11.72
C PHE A 62 22.45 1.74 -11.17
N ASP A 63 21.97 0.52 -11.42
CA ASP A 63 22.56 -0.76 -10.94
C ASP A 63 22.74 -0.86 -9.41
N VAL A 64 22.07 0.02 -8.64
CA VAL A 64 22.15 0.04 -7.17
C VAL A 64 21.31 -1.10 -6.55
N LEU A 65 20.28 -1.56 -7.27
CA LEU A 65 19.38 -2.63 -6.84
C LEU A 65 19.20 -3.69 -7.92
N THR A 66 19.62 -4.92 -7.64
CA THR A 66 19.26 -6.09 -8.46
C THR A 66 17.91 -6.63 -8.01
N VAL A 67 16.86 -6.39 -8.79
CA VAL A 67 15.53 -6.97 -8.52
C VAL A 67 15.53 -8.43 -8.99
N SER A 68 15.64 -9.36 -8.04
CA SER A 68 15.48 -10.78 -8.34
C SER A 68 14.01 -11.08 -8.62
N TYR A 69 13.65 -11.20 -9.89
CA TYR A 69 12.31 -11.59 -10.31
C TYR A 69 12.06 -13.06 -9.94
N GLN A 70 11.36 -13.28 -8.82
CA GLN A 70 10.97 -14.63 -8.41
C GLN A 70 9.89 -15.19 -9.36
N THR A 71 9.78 -16.51 -9.43
CA THR A 71 8.66 -17.18 -10.11
C THR A 71 7.34 -16.90 -9.39
N PHE A 72 6.30 -16.59 -10.16
CA PHE A 72 4.96 -16.29 -9.67
C PHE A 72 4.06 -17.53 -9.85
N PRO A 73 3.63 -18.18 -8.75
CA PRO A 73 2.66 -19.27 -8.83
C PRO A 73 1.25 -18.69 -8.99
N VAL A 74 0.66 -18.85 -10.18
CA VAL A 74 -0.65 -18.24 -10.51
C VAL A 74 -1.77 -18.81 -9.64
N ILE A 75 -1.84 -20.13 -9.53
CA ILE A 75 -2.91 -20.82 -8.79
C ILE A 75 -2.83 -20.49 -7.30
N GLY A 76 -1.61 -20.59 -6.74
CA GLY A 76 -1.37 -20.24 -5.33
C GLY A 76 -1.75 -18.79 -5.03
N THR A 77 -1.49 -17.87 -5.94
CA THR A 77 -1.82 -16.45 -5.74
C THR A 77 -3.32 -16.17 -5.86
N ILE A 78 -4.04 -16.82 -6.78
CA ILE A 78 -5.50 -16.66 -6.90
C ILE A 78 -6.20 -17.16 -5.63
N ILE A 79 -5.88 -18.39 -5.19
CA ILE A 79 -6.49 -18.97 -3.98
C ILE A 79 -6.07 -18.17 -2.75
N GLY A 80 -4.79 -17.83 -2.64
CA GLY A 80 -4.25 -17.07 -1.52
C GLY A 80 -4.86 -15.67 -1.41
N SER A 81 -4.99 -14.94 -2.53
CA SER A 81 -5.61 -13.61 -2.55
C SER A 81 -7.09 -13.63 -2.18
N PHE A 82 -7.82 -14.68 -2.58
CA PHE A 82 -9.23 -14.85 -2.20
C PHE A 82 -9.38 -15.09 -0.69
N VAL A 83 -8.63 -16.03 -0.12
CA VAL A 83 -8.64 -16.32 1.33
C VAL A 83 -8.18 -15.11 2.13
N PHE A 84 -7.12 -14.43 1.66
CA PHE A 84 -6.63 -13.20 2.29
C PHE A 84 -7.66 -12.07 2.26
N GLY A 85 -8.40 -11.94 1.15
CA GLY A 85 -9.49 -10.98 1.02
C GLY A 85 -10.60 -11.22 2.04
N ILE A 86 -11.05 -12.47 2.19
CA ILE A 86 -12.03 -12.85 3.22
C ILE A 86 -11.49 -12.52 4.63
N GLY A 87 -10.22 -12.86 4.90
CA GLY A 87 -9.55 -12.56 6.17
C GLY A 87 -9.52 -11.06 6.49
N ILE A 88 -9.22 -10.20 5.51
CA ILE A 88 -9.22 -8.74 5.67
C ILE A 88 -10.60 -8.21 6.07
N VAL A 89 -11.67 -8.74 5.48
CA VAL A 89 -13.04 -8.32 5.79
C VAL A 89 -13.41 -8.73 7.22
N LEU A 90 -13.10 -9.97 7.61
CA LEU A 90 -13.35 -10.49 8.96
C LEU A 90 -12.54 -9.76 10.03
N ALA A 91 -11.28 -9.39 9.72
CA ALA A 91 -10.42 -8.63 10.63
C ALA A 91 -10.81 -7.14 10.75
N GLY A 92 -11.70 -6.64 9.89
CA GLY A 92 -12.15 -5.25 9.90
C GLY A 92 -11.05 -4.23 9.59
N GLY A 93 -10.02 -4.62 8.82
CA GLY A 93 -8.87 -3.78 8.48
C GLY A 93 -7.98 -4.36 7.39
N CYS A 94 -7.31 -3.50 6.61
CA CYS A 94 -6.29 -3.92 5.65
C CYS A 94 -4.91 -4.08 6.32
N ALA A 95 -3.97 -4.73 5.64
CA ALA A 95 -2.64 -5.01 6.18
C ALA A 95 -1.90 -3.75 6.67
N THR A 96 -1.91 -2.64 5.92
CA THR A 96 -1.30 -1.37 6.36
C THR A 96 -2.10 -0.72 7.49
N GLY A 97 -3.43 -0.87 7.44
CA GLY A 97 -4.40 -0.37 8.40
C GLY A 97 -4.25 -0.94 9.80
N THR A 98 -3.99 -2.24 9.91
CA THR A 98 -3.86 -2.93 11.19
C THR A 98 -2.61 -2.51 11.95
N TRP A 99 -1.49 -2.25 11.26
CA TRP A 99 -0.24 -1.78 11.89
C TRP A 99 -0.40 -0.43 12.62
N TYR A 100 -0.88 0.61 11.93
CA TYR A 100 -0.99 1.92 12.58
C TYR A 100 -2.17 1.96 13.58
N ARG A 101 -3.26 1.23 13.36
CA ARG A 101 -4.39 1.14 14.33
C ARG A 101 -4.00 0.40 15.60
N ALA A 102 -3.12 -0.59 15.49
CA ALA A 102 -2.51 -1.20 16.67
C ALA A 102 -1.71 -0.17 17.46
N GLY A 103 -0.94 0.70 16.79
CA GLY A 103 -0.25 1.83 17.40
C GLY A 103 -1.18 2.90 18.01
N GLU A 104 -2.41 3.04 17.51
CA GLU A 104 -3.46 3.90 18.09
C GLU A 104 -4.15 3.29 19.33
N GLY A 105 -3.78 2.07 19.74
CA GLY A 105 -4.35 1.39 20.90
C GLY A 105 -5.59 0.55 20.61
N LEU A 106 -5.87 0.25 19.33
CA LEU A 106 -7.04 -0.55 18.96
C LEU A 106 -6.77 -2.05 19.21
N ILE A 107 -7.31 -2.58 20.31
CA ILE A 107 -7.07 -3.99 20.75
C ILE A 107 -7.42 -5.01 19.66
N GLY A 108 -8.50 -4.79 18.91
CA GLY A 108 -8.87 -5.67 17.79
C GLY A 108 -7.78 -5.77 16.71
N SER A 109 -7.01 -4.70 16.48
CA SER A 109 -5.89 -4.72 15.53
C SER A 109 -4.68 -5.50 16.05
N TRP A 110 -4.48 -5.58 17.37
CA TRP A 110 -3.42 -6.39 17.96
C TRP A 110 -3.69 -7.88 17.75
N VAL A 111 -4.92 -8.32 18.01
CA VAL A 111 -5.34 -9.70 17.76
C VAL A 111 -5.20 -10.06 16.28
N ALA A 112 -5.62 -9.16 15.38
CA ALA A 112 -5.47 -9.35 13.94
C ALA A 112 -4.00 -9.49 13.51
N LEU A 113 -3.08 -8.70 14.08
CA LEU A 113 -1.65 -8.79 13.76
C LEU A 113 -1.03 -10.11 14.26
N ILE A 114 -1.39 -10.57 15.46
CA ILE A 114 -0.91 -11.85 15.98
C ILE A 114 -1.37 -13.00 15.10
N MET A 115 -2.66 -13.03 14.75
CA MET A 115 -3.21 -14.09 13.88
C MET A 115 -2.66 -14.02 12.45
N TYR A 116 -2.41 -12.81 11.95
CA TYR A 116 -1.75 -12.60 10.66
C TYR A 116 -0.32 -13.14 10.67
N ALA A 117 0.46 -12.83 11.72
CA ALA A 117 1.82 -13.34 11.88
C ALA A 117 1.85 -14.86 12.00
N LEU A 118 0.97 -15.45 12.82
CA LEU A 118 0.85 -16.91 12.99
C LEU A 118 0.46 -17.60 11.68
N SER A 119 -0.52 -17.06 10.95
CA SER A 119 -0.93 -17.62 9.67
C SER A 119 0.20 -17.53 8.64
N ALA A 120 0.94 -16.41 8.62
CA ALA A 120 2.08 -16.22 7.75
C ALA A 120 3.23 -17.19 8.06
N THR A 121 3.54 -17.44 9.35
CA THR A 121 4.60 -18.39 9.74
C THR A 121 4.21 -19.83 9.45
N ILE A 122 2.97 -20.23 9.72
CA ILE A 122 2.47 -21.59 9.41
C ILE A 122 2.54 -21.85 7.90
N THR A 123 2.25 -20.84 7.09
CA THR A 123 2.24 -20.94 5.63
C THR A 123 3.67 -20.90 5.03
N LYS A 124 4.56 -20.07 5.57
CA LYS A 124 5.93 -19.89 5.05
C LYS A 124 6.99 -20.82 5.61
N ALA A 125 6.81 -21.35 6.82
CA ALA A 125 7.79 -22.20 7.51
C ALA A 125 7.14 -23.42 8.19
N GLY A 126 5.82 -23.51 8.23
CA GLY A 126 5.09 -24.55 8.95
C GLY A 126 4.63 -25.72 8.08
N ILE A 127 3.64 -26.43 8.60
CA ILE A 127 3.14 -27.72 8.09
C ILE A 127 2.59 -27.63 6.65
N LEU A 128 2.26 -26.42 6.17
CA LEU A 128 1.67 -26.19 4.85
C LEU A 128 2.70 -26.04 3.72
N LEU A 129 4.01 -25.98 4.02
CA LEU A 129 5.08 -25.96 3.00
C LEU A 129 4.93 -27.03 1.91
N PRO A 130 4.76 -28.33 2.23
CA PRO A 130 4.67 -29.38 1.22
C PRO A 130 3.41 -29.24 0.37
N LEU A 131 2.31 -28.75 0.93
CA LEU A 131 1.06 -28.49 0.21
C LEU A 131 1.22 -27.28 -0.72
N MET A 132 1.78 -26.18 -0.23
CA MET A 132 2.09 -25.00 -1.06
C MET A 132 3.08 -25.34 -2.16
N ASN A 133 4.13 -26.12 -1.89
CA ASN A 133 5.10 -26.52 -2.91
C ASN A 133 4.47 -27.43 -3.97
N LYS A 134 3.51 -28.31 -3.61
CA LYS A 134 2.76 -29.10 -4.61
C LYS A 134 1.85 -28.24 -5.47
N ILE A 135 1.20 -27.22 -4.89
CA ILE A 135 0.31 -26.29 -5.61
C ILE A 135 1.11 -25.33 -6.49
N ASN A 136 2.31 -24.92 -6.04
CA ASN A 136 3.14 -23.93 -6.73
C ASN A 136 4.08 -24.54 -7.77
N LYS A 137 4.45 -25.83 -7.66
CA LYS A 137 5.30 -26.53 -8.63
C LYS A 137 4.81 -26.48 -10.10
N PRO A 138 3.52 -26.70 -10.42
CA PRO A 138 3.07 -26.81 -11.81
C PRO A 138 2.80 -25.47 -12.51
N THR A 139 2.81 -24.32 -11.82
CA THR A 139 2.35 -23.03 -12.40
C THR A 139 3.27 -21.86 -12.15
N ASN A 140 4.57 -22.07 -12.27
CA ASN A 140 5.56 -21.01 -12.20
C ASN A 140 5.63 -20.27 -13.54
N VAL A 141 5.06 -19.07 -13.59
CA VAL A 141 5.32 -18.09 -14.66
C VAL A 141 6.24 -17.01 -14.13
N ASN A 142 7.00 -16.36 -15.01
CA ASN A 142 7.88 -15.26 -14.62
C ASN A 142 7.05 -14.12 -14.00
N ALA A 143 7.42 -13.64 -12.80
CA ALA A 143 6.75 -12.49 -12.17
C ALA A 143 6.92 -11.18 -12.96
N SER A 144 7.84 -11.16 -13.91
CA SER A 144 8.07 -10.04 -14.80
C SER A 144 7.05 -10.02 -15.93
N MET A 145 6.04 -9.16 -15.79
CA MET A 145 5.15 -8.77 -16.89
C MET A 145 5.95 -8.35 -18.13
N SER A 146 7.12 -7.71 -17.95
CA SER A 146 8.04 -7.33 -19.03
C SER A 146 8.65 -8.51 -19.79
N GLN A 147 8.95 -9.64 -19.13
CA GLN A 147 9.48 -10.84 -19.80
C GLN A 147 8.36 -11.67 -20.47
N THR A 148 7.14 -11.63 -19.94
CA THR A 148 5.99 -12.36 -20.48
C THR A 148 5.29 -11.60 -21.62
N THR A 149 5.35 -10.26 -21.63
CA THR A 149 4.73 -9.42 -22.69
C THR A 149 5.72 -8.89 -23.72
N GLY A 150 7.04 -9.00 -23.49
CA GLY A 150 8.07 -8.45 -24.38
C GLY A 150 8.15 -6.92 -24.39
N ILE A 151 7.36 -6.23 -23.55
CA ILE A 151 7.31 -4.77 -23.47
C ILE A 151 8.35 -4.29 -22.45
N PRO A 152 9.22 -3.32 -22.79
CA PRO A 152 10.20 -2.78 -21.85
C PRO A 152 9.50 -2.11 -20.66
N SER A 153 10.01 -2.36 -19.45
CA SER A 153 9.47 -1.87 -18.17
C SER A 153 9.16 -0.36 -18.17
N TRP A 154 9.95 0.42 -18.89
CA TRP A 154 9.82 1.87 -19.03
C TRP A 154 8.50 2.28 -19.68
N ILE A 155 8.03 1.55 -20.69
CA ILE A 155 6.76 1.84 -21.38
C ILE A 155 5.56 1.62 -20.46
N LEU A 156 5.57 0.55 -19.67
CA LEU A 156 4.51 0.28 -18.69
C LEU A 156 4.45 1.36 -17.60
N VAL A 157 5.61 1.83 -17.13
CA VAL A 157 5.69 2.93 -16.15
C VAL A 157 5.21 4.25 -16.76
N ILE A 158 5.55 4.55 -18.02
CA ILE A 158 5.06 5.76 -18.72
C ILE A 158 3.54 5.73 -18.90
N ILE A 159 2.97 4.58 -19.30
CA ILE A 159 1.51 4.43 -19.44
C ILE A 159 0.83 4.59 -18.07
N LEU A 160 1.35 3.92 -17.04
CA LEU A 160 0.82 4.00 -15.68
C LEU A 160 0.84 5.44 -15.17
N THR A 161 1.96 6.15 -15.33
CA THR A 161 2.12 7.55 -14.91
C THR A 161 1.22 8.50 -15.70
N ALA A 162 1.05 8.31 -17.01
CA ALA A 162 0.13 9.10 -17.80
C ALA A 162 -1.33 8.91 -17.34
N VAL A 163 -1.75 7.67 -17.08
CA VAL A 163 -3.09 7.34 -16.58
C VAL A 163 -3.33 7.96 -15.20
N THR A 164 -2.36 7.87 -14.30
CA THR A 164 -2.52 8.41 -12.95
C THR A 164 -2.51 9.94 -12.94
N LEU A 165 -1.64 10.58 -13.71
CA LEU A 165 -1.59 12.02 -13.86
C LEU A 165 -2.91 12.55 -14.46
N PHE A 166 -3.44 11.87 -15.48
CA PHE A 166 -4.74 12.18 -16.06
C PHE A 166 -5.88 12.06 -15.03
N LEU A 167 -5.93 10.98 -14.26
CA LEU A 167 -6.95 10.76 -13.23
C LEU A 167 -6.85 11.76 -12.07
N VAL A 168 -5.63 12.12 -11.66
CA VAL A 168 -5.37 13.14 -10.62
C VAL A 168 -5.80 14.52 -11.11
N ILE A 169 -5.40 14.93 -12.32
CA ILE A 169 -5.81 16.21 -12.91
C ILE A 169 -7.32 16.27 -13.06
N ARG A 170 -7.96 15.22 -13.56
CA ARG A 170 -9.42 15.15 -13.71
C ARG A 170 -10.13 15.26 -12.36
N THR A 171 -9.51 14.77 -11.29
CA THR A 171 -10.06 14.86 -9.93
C THR A 171 -9.86 16.23 -9.31
N LEU A 172 -8.68 16.85 -9.49
CA LEU A 172 -8.38 18.20 -9.00
C LEU A 172 -9.18 19.28 -9.77
N ARG A 173 -9.53 19.03 -11.03
CA ARG A 173 -10.38 19.89 -11.85
C ARG A 173 -11.86 19.83 -11.47
N LYS A 174 -12.31 18.86 -10.65
CA LYS A 174 -13.70 18.88 -10.15
C LYS A 174 -13.87 20.05 -9.17
N PRO A 175 -14.89 20.91 -9.35
CA PRO A 175 -15.11 22.05 -8.47
C PRO A 175 -15.31 21.54 -7.03
N LYS A 176 -14.62 22.16 -6.07
CA LYS A 176 -14.76 21.84 -4.65
C LYS A 176 -16.23 22.02 -4.25
N PRO A 177 -16.86 21.06 -3.56
CA PRO A 177 -18.23 21.23 -3.08
C PRO A 177 -18.30 22.48 -2.19
N LYS A 178 -19.28 23.36 -2.45
CA LYS A 178 -19.49 24.67 -1.80
C LYS A 178 -19.82 24.58 -0.30
N ILE A 179 -19.95 23.37 0.25
CA ILE A 179 -20.33 23.15 1.64
C ILE A 179 -19.10 23.33 2.52
N ALA A 180 -18.98 24.50 3.11
CA ALA A 180 -17.97 24.81 4.12
C ALA A 180 -18.24 23.95 5.36
N VAL A 181 -17.56 22.82 5.47
CA VAL A 181 -17.50 22.08 6.74
C VAL A 181 -16.91 23.01 7.79
N PRO A 182 -17.63 23.27 8.90
CA PRO A 182 -17.14 24.15 9.96
C PRO A 182 -15.81 23.58 10.49
N LYS A 183 -14.74 24.33 10.29
CA LYS A 183 -13.42 23.97 10.81
C LYS A 183 -13.39 24.36 12.28
N LEU A 184 -13.12 23.38 13.14
CA LEU A 184 -12.88 23.60 14.56
C LEU A 184 -11.78 24.66 14.74
N LYS A 185 -11.93 25.53 15.74
CA LYS A 185 -10.96 26.57 16.09
C LYS A 185 -9.60 25.92 16.37
N GLN A 186 -8.56 26.38 15.67
CA GLN A 186 -7.20 25.84 15.77
C GLN A 186 -6.69 25.95 17.22
N ARG A 187 -6.22 24.85 17.80
CA ARG A 187 -5.75 24.78 19.20
C ARG A 187 -4.23 24.98 19.33
N TYR A 188 -3.46 24.74 18.28
CA TYR A 188 -2.00 24.92 18.27
C TYR A 188 -1.53 25.81 17.11
N SER A 189 -0.47 26.59 17.31
CA SER A 189 0.19 27.43 16.29
C SER A 189 1.56 26.85 15.86
N GLY A 190 2.00 27.12 14.63
CA GLY A 190 3.32 26.72 14.11
C GLY A 190 3.42 25.31 13.50
N ILE A 191 4.63 24.72 13.51
CA ILE A 191 4.94 23.39 12.91
C ILE A 191 4.08 22.27 13.53
N ARG A 192 3.75 22.41 14.81
CA ARG A 192 2.90 21.47 15.57
C ARG A 192 1.47 21.41 15.02
N HIS A 193 0.95 22.52 14.50
CA HIS A 193 -0.36 22.55 13.82
C HIS A 193 -0.33 21.75 12.51
N TYR A 194 0.73 21.90 11.72
CA TYR A 194 0.89 21.20 10.45
C TYR A 194 1.08 19.69 10.66
N LEU A 195 1.87 19.31 11.66
CA LEU A 195 2.12 17.90 11.99
C LEU A 195 0.94 17.21 12.68
N PHE A 196 0.29 17.87 13.66
CA PHE A 196 -0.67 17.23 14.57
C PHE A 196 -2.14 17.62 14.35
N GLU A 197 -2.46 18.71 13.67
CA GLU A 197 -3.85 19.19 13.52
C GLU A 197 -4.37 19.13 12.08
N LYS A 198 -3.49 19.34 11.08
CA LYS A 198 -3.89 19.29 9.67
C LYS A 198 -4.08 17.85 9.19
N ARG A 199 -5.27 17.55 8.65
CA ARG A 199 -5.54 16.30 7.92
C ARG A 199 -4.84 16.41 6.56
N TYR A 200 -3.80 15.62 6.33
CA TYR A 200 -3.07 15.62 5.07
C TYR A 200 -3.98 15.14 3.94
N HIS A 201 -3.85 15.77 2.77
CA HIS A 201 -4.61 15.35 1.60
C HIS A 201 -4.10 13.96 1.16
N PRO A 202 -4.98 13.01 0.79
CA PRO A 202 -4.59 11.66 0.38
C PRO A 202 -3.49 11.63 -0.70
N PHE A 203 -3.47 12.59 -1.62
CA PHE A 203 -2.42 12.71 -2.62
C PHE A 203 -1.02 12.96 -2.05
N VAL A 204 -0.91 13.72 -0.96
CA VAL A 204 0.37 13.94 -0.27
C VAL A 204 0.81 12.65 0.43
N ALA A 205 -0.14 11.86 0.94
CA ALA A 205 0.15 10.52 1.45
C ALA A 205 0.74 9.63 0.36
N GLY A 206 0.11 9.62 -0.83
CA GLY A 206 0.56 8.80 -1.95
C GLY A 206 1.98 9.13 -2.40
N ILE A 207 2.33 10.42 -2.44
CA ILE A 207 3.68 10.87 -2.84
C ILE A 207 4.74 10.58 -1.76
N ILE A 208 4.38 10.62 -0.48
CA ILE A 208 5.34 10.36 0.61
C ILE A 208 5.52 8.85 0.86
N VAL A 209 4.48 8.05 0.60
CA VAL A 209 4.51 6.60 0.82
C VAL A 209 5.13 5.85 -0.37
N GLY A 210 4.91 6.31 -1.60
CA GLY A 210 5.52 5.74 -2.81
C GLY A 210 6.92 6.28 -3.04
#